data_AF-A0A1J3CT88-F1
#
_entry.id   AF-A0A1J3CT88-F1
#
_cell.length_a   1.000
_cell.length_b   1.000
_cell.length_c   1.000
_cell.angle_alpha   90.00
_cell.angle_beta   90.00
_cell.angle_gamma   90.00
#
_symmetry.space_group_name_H-M   'P 1'
#
loop_
_entity.id
_entity.type
_entity.pdbx_description
1 polymer ?
#
loop_
_entity_poly.entity_id
_entity_poly.type
_entity_poly.pdbx_seq_one_letter_code
_entity_poly.pdbx_strand_id
1 'polypeptide(L)'
;KPEFNTCVESARFDETSGLWRVRTSSMTAAGEEMEYICRWLVVATGENAERVEPEINGLKTEFDGEVIHACEYKSGDKYRGKRVLVV
;
A
#
# COMPACT_ATOMS: atom_id res chain seq x y z
N LYS A 1 -11.93 10.40 17.46
CA LYS A 1 -11.06 9.29 17.90
C LYS A 1 -10.62 8.55 16.63
N PRO A 2 -9.33 8.16 16.46
CA PRO A 2 -8.92 7.40 15.29
C PRO A 2 -9.53 5.99 15.29
N GLU A 3 -9.90 5.52 14.11
CA GLU A 3 -10.33 4.14 13.88
C GLU A 3 -9.18 3.38 13.21
N PHE A 4 -8.60 2.44 13.95
CA PHE A 4 -7.49 1.60 13.47
C PHE A 4 -8.02 0.29 12.91
N ASN A 5 -7.24 -0.37 12.06
CA ASN A 5 -7.63 -1.59 11.35
C ASN A 5 -8.84 -1.39 10.42
N THR A 6 -9.01 -0.17 9.91
CA THR A 6 -10.06 0.19 8.97
C THR A 6 -9.39 0.70 7.69
N CYS A 7 -9.64 0.02 6.58
CA CYS A 7 -9.10 0.41 5.27
C CYS A 7 -10.15 1.24 4.53
N VAL A 8 -9.74 2.34 3.90
CA VAL A 8 -10.61 3.08 2.97
C VAL A 8 -10.53 2.38 1.60
N GLU A 9 -11.66 1.88 1.12
CA GLU A 9 -11.76 1.15 -0.16
C GLU A 9 -12.07 2.10 -1.33
N SER A 10 -12.91 3.10 -1.07
CA SER A 10 -13.25 4.10 -2.09
C SER A 10 -13.78 5.39 -1.46
N ALA A 11 -13.60 6.49 -2.17
CA ALA A 11 -14.22 7.76 -1.86
C ALA A 11 -14.85 8.33 -3.14
N ARG A 12 -16.14 8.67 -3.08
CA ARG A 12 -16.86 9.28 -4.20
C ARG A 12 -17.54 10.57 -3.74
N PHE A 13 -17.50 11.60 -4.56
CA PHE A 13 -18.27 12.81 -4.32
C PHE A 13 -19.67 12.64 -4.91
N ASP A 14 -20.69 12.89 -4.09
CA ASP A 14 -22.09 12.87 -4.51
C ASP A 14 -22.53 14.31 -4.80
N GLU A 15 -22.62 14.65 -6.09
CA GLU A 15 -22.98 15.99 -6.55
C GLU A 15 -24.39 16.42 -6.13
N THR A 16 -25.31 15.47 -5.92
CA THR A 16 -26.69 15.79 -5.52
C THR A 16 -26.74 16.29 -4.08
N SER A 17 -25.95 15.69 -3.19
CA SER A 17 -25.88 16.08 -1.78
C SER A 17 -24.76 17.08 -1.48
N GLY A 18 -23.78 17.23 -2.37
CA GLY A 18 -22.59 18.04 -2.14
C GLY A 18 -21.66 17.45 -1.06
N LEU A 19 -21.71 16.13 -0.86
CA LEU A 19 -20.99 15.42 0.20
C LEU A 19 -20.14 14.28 -0.36
N TRP A 20 -19.05 13.98 0.33
CA TRP A 20 -18.23 12.79 0.11
C TRP A 20 -18.87 11.58 0.77
N ARG A 21 -18.82 10.44 0.07
CA ARG A 21 -19.22 9.12 0.56
C ARG A 21 -18.00 8.22 0.51
N VAL A 22 -17.52 7.84 1.70
CA VAL A 22 -16.28 7.06 1.88
C VAL A 22 -16.65 5.67 2.36
N ARG A 23 -16.30 4.65 1.59
CA ARG A 23 -16.49 3.25 1.98
C ARG A 23 -15.24 2.72 2.65
N THR A 24 -15.44 2.01 3.74
CA THR A 24 -14.36 1.38 4.49
C THR A 24 -14.66 -0.09 4.77
N SER A 25 -13.61 -0.88 4.90
CA SER A 25 -13.67 -2.27 5.36
C SER A 25 -12.90 -2.42 6.67
N SER A 26 -13.44 -3.18 7.61
CA SER A 26 -12.71 -3.62 8.79
C SER A 26 -11.75 -4.75 8.42
N MET A 27 -10.50 -4.65 8.87
CA MET A 27 -9.50 -5.73 8.72
C MET A 27 -9.68 -6.87 9.73
N THR A 28 -10.76 -6.87 10.51
CA THR A 28 -11.13 -8.00 11.39
C THR A 28 -11.71 -9.15 10.58
N ALA A 29 -11.68 -10.37 11.12
CA ALA A 29 -12.17 -11.57 10.45
C ALA A 29 -13.65 -11.52 10.02
N ALA A 30 -14.44 -10.59 10.58
CA ALA A 30 -15.83 -10.39 10.24
C ALA A 30 -16.04 -9.49 9.00
N GLY A 31 -15.01 -8.76 8.54
CA GLY A 31 -15.05 -7.99 7.29
C GLY A 31 -16.17 -6.95 7.22
N GLU A 32 -16.52 -6.32 8.35
CA GLU A 32 -17.63 -5.37 8.39
C GLU A 32 -17.37 -4.15 7.50
N GLU A 33 -18.32 -3.84 6.61
CA GLU A 33 -18.30 -2.66 5.75
C GLU A 33 -19.03 -1.49 6.40
N MET A 34 -18.52 -0.27 6.22
CA MET A 34 -19.15 0.97 6.66
C MET A 34 -19.07 2.05 5.59
N GLU A 35 -20.07 2.94 5.53
CA GLU A 35 -20.04 4.15 4.69
C GLU A 35 -20.10 5.40 5.59
N TYR A 36 -19.09 6.25 5.46
CA TYR A 36 -19.04 7.56 6.11
C TYR A 36 -19.47 8.64 5.12
N ILE A 37 -20.19 9.65 5.62
CA ILE A 37 -20.61 10.81 4.84
C ILE A 37 -19.99 12.06 5.47
N CYS A 38 -19.29 12.86 4.68
CA CYS A 38 -18.63 14.07 5.16
C CYS A 38 -18.60 15.18 4.10
N ARG A 39 -18.42 16.43 4.54
CA ARG A 39 -18.32 17.58 3.62
C ARG A 39 -16.91 17.73 3.02
N TRP A 40 -15.90 17.34 3.77
CA TRP A 40 -14.49 17.52 3.42
C TRP A 40 -13.76 16.20 3.53
N LEU A 41 -12.89 15.91 2.57
CA LEU A 41 -12.01 14.75 2.55
C LEU A 41 -10.56 15.22 2.51
N VAL A 42 -9.75 14.76 3.46
CA VAL A 42 -8.31 14.99 3.49
C VAL A 42 -7.64 13.64 3.20
N VAL A 43 -6.88 13.58 2.10
CA VAL A 43 -6.17 12.36 1.68
C VAL A 43 -4.73 12.44 2.18
N ALA A 44 -4.37 11.57 3.11
CA ALA A 44 -3.04 11.48 3.71
C ALA A 44 -2.53 10.03 3.71
N THR A 45 -2.81 9.27 2.64
CA THR A 45 -2.49 7.84 2.50
C THR A 45 -0.99 7.57 2.29
N GLY A 46 -0.19 8.60 2.01
CA GLY A 46 1.20 8.45 1.58
C GLY A 46 1.33 7.99 0.12
N GLU A 47 2.49 8.22 -0.47
CA GLU A 47 2.78 7.95 -1.89
C GLU A 47 3.73 6.77 -2.11
N ASN A 48 4.60 6.46 -1.14
CA ASN A 48 5.67 5.45 -1.26
C ASN A 48 5.25 4.02 -0.89
N ALA A 49 3.95 3.76 -0.77
CA ALA A 49 3.44 2.44 -0.39
C ALA A 49 3.39 1.47 -1.59
N GLU A 50 3.37 1.99 -2.82
CA GLU A 50 3.27 1.18 -4.02
C GLU A 50 4.65 0.78 -4.56
N ARG A 51 4.80 -0.53 -4.81
CA ARG A 51 6.01 -1.12 -5.37
C ARG A 51 6.05 -0.86 -6.87
N VAL A 52 7.09 -0.17 -7.34
CA VAL A 52 7.34 0.04 -8.77
C VAL A 52 8.57 -0.78 -9.16
N GLU A 53 8.35 -1.84 -9.94
CA GLU A 53 9.44 -2.68 -10.46
C GLU A 53 9.84 -2.25 -11.87
N PRO A 54 11.11 -1.89 -12.11
CA PRO A 54 11.58 -1.69 -13.47
C PRO A 54 11.76 -3.04 -14.19
N GLU A 55 11.58 -3.03 -15.51
CA GLU A 55 11.98 -4.16 -16.36
C GLU A 55 13.50 -4.16 -16.54
N ILE A 56 14.15 -5.24 -16.10
CA ILE A 56 15.60 -5.43 -16.24
C ILE A 56 15.83 -6.77 -16.96
N ASN A 57 16.55 -6.72 -18.08
CA ASN A 57 16.87 -7.90 -18.88
C ASN A 57 17.63 -8.95 -18.04
N GLY A 58 17.22 -10.21 -18.13
CA GLY A 58 17.82 -11.32 -17.39
C GLY A 58 17.43 -11.40 -15.90
N LEU A 59 16.77 -10.38 -15.32
CA LEU A 59 16.45 -10.36 -13.88
C LEU A 59 15.51 -11.49 -13.45
N LYS A 60 14.52 -11.84 -14.30
CA LYS A 60 13.52 -12.87 -13.99
C LYS A 60 13.92 -14.27 -14.46
N THR A 61 14.84 -14.39 -15.41
CA THR A 61 15.10 -15.64 -16.15
C THR A 61 16.54 -16.14 -16.07
N GLU A 62 17.51 -15.26 -15.81
CA GLU A 62 18.95 -15.58 -15.87
C GLU A 62 19.66 -15.34 -14.52
N PHE A 63 19.12 -14.48 -13.66
CA PHE A 63 19.72 -14.19 -12.36
C PHE A 63 19.22 -15.16 -11.29
N ASP A 64 20.10 -16.05 -10.84
CA ASP A 64 19.81 -17.06 -9.80
C ASP A 64 19.87 -16.52 -8.36
N GLY A 65 20.08 -15.21 -8.16
CA GLY A 65 20.17 -14.59 -6.84
C GLY A 65 18.83 -14.11 -6.29
N GLU A 66 18.81 -13.77 -5.00
CA GLU A 66 17.63 -13.12 -4.38
C GLU A 66 17.44 -11.70 -4.94
N VAL A 67 16.22 -11.40 -5.39
CA VAL A 67 15.79 -10.06 -5.80
C VAL A 67 14.66 -9.63 -4.88
N ILE A 68 14.81 -8.48 -4.23
CA ILE A 68 13.76 -7.86 -3.41
C ILE A 68 13.62 -6.38 -3.78
N HIS A 69 12.42 -5.83 -3.61
CA HIS A 69 12.24 -4.39 -3.67
C HIS A 69 12.57 -3.74 -2.31
N ALA A 70 12.94 -2.46 -2.31
CA ALA A 70 13.29 -1.74 -1.08
C ALA A 70 12.19 -1.80 -0.01
N CYS A 71 10.91 -1.89 -0.40
CA CYS A 71 9.77 -2.01 0.52
C CYS A 71 9.74 -3.34 1.30
N GLU A 72 10.48 -4.37 0.85
CA GLU A 72 10.59 -5.67 1.52
C GLU A 72 11.85 -5.78 2.39
N TYR A 73 12.79 -4.84 2.25
CA TYR A 73 14.02 -4.82 3.01
C TYR A 73 13.74 -4.50 4.49
N LYS A 74 14.29 -5.30 5.40
CA LYS A 74 14.11 -5.15 6.86
C LYS A 74 15.42 -4.91 7.60
N SER A 75 16.45 -5.71 7.29
CA SER A 75 17.80 -5.55 7.87
C SER A 75 18.88 -6.12 6.96
N GLY A 76 20.12 -5.74 7.23
CA GLY A 76 21.31 -6.18 6.50
C GLY A 76 21.81 -7.56 6.93
N ASP A 77 21.30 -8.13 8.01
CA ASP A 77 21.88 -9.33 8.65
C ASP A 77 21.90 -10.53 7.69
N LYS A 78 20.82 -10.71 6.89
CA LYS A 78 20.70 -11.80 5.91
C LYS A 78 21.67 -11.68 4.72
N TYR A 79 22.33 -10.53 4.58
CA TYR A 79 23.26 -10.21 3.51
C TYR A 79 24.72 -10.16 3.95
N ARG A 80 25.00 -10.40 5.23
CA ARG A 80 26.37 -10.34 5.76
C ARG A 80 27.29 -11.32 5.01
N GLY A 81 28.41 -10.80 4.49
CA GLY A 81 29.39 -11.59 3.74
C GLY A 81 28.98 -11.93 2.30
N LYS A 82 27.83 -11.44 1.83
CA LYS A 82 27.39 -11.59 0.43
C LYS A 82 27.82 -10.39 -0.40
N ARG A 83 27.87 -10.57 -1.73
CA ARG A 83 27.96 -9.47 -2.69
C ARG A 83 26.55 -9.01 -3.01
N VAL A 84 26.26 -7.72 -2.79
CA VAL A 84 24.92 -7.13 -2.95
C VAL A 84 25.00 -5.99 -3.95
N LEU A 85 23.99 -5.88 -4.82
CA LEU A 85 23.76 -4.75 -5.71
C LEU A 85 22.51 -4.00 -5.23
N VAL A 86 22.59 -2.67 -5.16
CA VAL A 86 21.45 -1.78 -4.90
C VAL A 86 21.24 -0.96 -6.17
N VAL A 87 19.99 -0.93 -6.63
CA VAL A 87 19.56 -0.26 -7.86
C VAL A 87 18.62 0.88 -7.48
#